data_AF-A0A1Y3X1X1-F1
#
_entry.id   AF-A0A1Y3X1X1-F1
#
_cell.length_a   1.000
_cell.length_b   1.000
_cell.length_c   1.000
_cell.angle_alpha   90.00
_cell.angle_beta   90.00
_cell.angle_gamma   90.00
#
_symmetry.space_group_name_H-M   'P 1'
#
loop_
_entity.id
_entity.type
_entity.pdbx_description
1 polymer ?
#
loop_
_entity_poly.entity_id
_entity_poly.type
_entity_poly.pdbx_seq_one_letter_code
_entity_poly.pdbx_strand_id
1 'polypeptide(L)'
;MKNTIRFILLFFAGWVLSSCSKDDGAGETPVAAGAIEVRGTLVDIRSATVGEKVFPQNDDYLFQSDVEALFETPQSYAVGLMESRGAEAFRCGSTGPVYLATDCADMRAEGWTSRKTSFRIGEIDYYLYAYNCTTPNRWIDIPDPAGRKYSTLLFAPKLSVAGTSIPGTVIAQVPVLRQYAINNVCMTILPNGEYIAACTGSTVENQGVSLFVSSDRGRSWKVLSQNNLTTNGIANYCNIFVHDGALYMMGVGQNRQNVLITRSEDNGRTWTLPQDEENGILMRGAFHSSSVPMVVSGGRIWRGMETYDNDVKTAFVLSAPADADLLKASSWTATNTIPGTTPVNESWEFDGKRISELIEGNVVVTPDGKLYNILRASSSYTSLAAGMATIADEKTLEITAPDDLIRFPGGGKKFTIRYDEQSRRYWALTNPASDNVAGMSHNGIYASGITENLVRNRLVLCYSTDLTTWIQYKEIVSDPDPFFHGFQYVDWMFDGEDIVAVCRMACPESRGLPVRQHDANFMTFFRIEHFRTL
;
A
#
# COMPACT_ATOMS: atom_id res chain seq x y z
N MET A 1 -28.23 25.98 24.51
CA MET A 1 -28.64 24.56 24.46
C MET A 1 -28.19 24.00 23.12
N LYS A 2 -27.04 23.31 23.10
CA LYS A 2 -26.48 22.66 21.91
C LYS A 2 -26.86 21.19 21.99
N ASN A 3 -27.68 20.71 21.06
CA ASN A 3 -28.00 19.28 20.93
C ASN A 3 -26.90 18.63 20.08
N THR A 4 -26.07 17.82 20.73
CA THR A 4 -25.09 16.94 20.10
C THR A 4 -25.78 15.62 19.75
N ILE A 5 -26.02 15.37 18.47
CA ILE A 5 -26.51 14.08 17.99
C ILE A 5 -25.31 13.14 17.90
N ARG A 6 -25.30 12.09 18.73
CA ARG A 6 -24.37 10.96 18.63
C ARG A 6 -24.87 10.03 17.52
N PHE A 7 -24.12 9.93 16.42
CA PHE A 7 -24.30 8.87 15.45
C PHE A 7 -23.67 7.58 16.00
N ILE A 8 -24.50 6.56 16.22
CA ILE A 8 -24.06 5.18 16.48
C ILE A 8 -23.91 4.51 15.12
N LEU A 9 -22.69 4.17 14.73
CA LEU A 9 -22.40 3.38 13.54
C LEU A 9 -22.68 1.91 13.82
N LEU A 10 -23.74 1.37 13.20
CA LEU A 10 -23.92 -0.06 13.01
C LEU A 10 -23.18 -0.47 11.74
N PHE A 11 -22.07 -1.19 11.89
CA PHE A 11 -21.40 -1.86 10.78
C PHE A 11 -22.29 -3.02 10.32
N PHE A 12 -22.96 -2.87 9.18
CA PHE A 12 -23.50 -4.02 8.45
C PHE A 12 -22.34 -4.67 7.70
N ALA A 13 -22.02 -5.92 8.06
CA ALA A 13 -21.07 -6.76 7.34
C ALA A 13 -21.56 -6.95 5.89
N GLY A 14 -20.98 -6.19 4.96
CA GLY A 14 -21.14 -6.39 3.53
C GLY A 14 -20.36 -7.64 3.14
N TRP A 15 -21.08 -8.65 2.64
CA TRP A 15 -20.49 -9.87 2.11
C TRP A 15 -19.59 -9.51 0.92
N VAL A 16 -18.31 -9.88 1.01
CA VAL A 16 -17.38 -9.90 -0.12
C VAL A 16 -17.92 -10.91 -1.13
N LEU A 17 -18.38 -10.44 -2.28
CA LEU A 17 -18.67 -11.31 -3.43
C LEU A 17 -17.34 -11.73 -4.05
N SER A 18 -16.71 -12.74 -3.45
CA SER A 18 -15.65 -13.51 -4.06
C SER A 18 -16.25 -14.36 -5.20
N SER A 19 -15.69 -14.23 -6.39
CA SER A 19 -15.98 -15.13 -7.52
C SER A 19 -15.72 -16.57 -7.11
N CYS A 20 -16.72 -17.43 -7.28
CA CYS A 20 -16.75 -18.81 -6.80
C CYS A 20 -15.53 -19.65 -7.19
N SER A 21 -14.58 -19.83 -6.28
CA SER A 21 -13.82 -21.07 -6.17
C SER A 21 -14.58 -22.00 -5.24
N LYS A 22 -14.82 -23.25 -5.68
CA LYS A 22 -15.46 -24.30 -4.89
C LYS A 22 -14.82 -24.40 -3.50
N ASP A 23 -15.62 -24.20 -2.46
CA ASP A 23 -15.32 -24.62 -1.09
C ASP A 23 -15.27 -26.15 -1.06
N ASP A 24 -14.09 -26.71 -1.29
CA ASP A 24 -13.79 -28.06 -0.82
C ASP A 24 -13.59 -27.95 0.70
N GLY A 25 -14.47 -28.59 1.47
CA GLY A 25 -14.54 -28.54 2.93
C GLY A 25 -13.30 -29.07 3.66
N ALA A 26 -12.20 -28.32 3.59
CA ALA A 26 -11.04 -28.49 4.45
C ALA A 26 -11.40 -27.97 5.86
N GLY A 27 -11.43 -28.86 6.85
CA GLY A 27 -11.60 -28.46 8.25
C GLY A 27 -10.51 -27.47 8.67
N GLU A 28 -10.84 -26.51 9.54
CA GLU A 28 -9.89 -25.50 10.03
C GLU A 28 -8.64 -26.18 10.60
N THR A 29 -7.46 -25.72 10.18
CA THR A 29 -6.18 -26.22 10.70
C THR A 29 -6.15 -26.09 12.23
N PRO A 30 -5.75 -27.14 12.98
CA PRO A 30 -5.60 -27.06 14.42
C PRO A 30 -4.58 -26.00 14.84
N VAL A 31 -4.89 -25.25 15.90
CA VAL A 31 -3.97 -24.31 16.54
C VAL A 31 -2.85 -25.09 17.24
N ALA A 32 -1.61 -24.62 17.07
CA ALA A 32 -0.45 -25.25 17.70
C ALA A 32 -0.55 -25.23 19.24
N ALA A 33 -0.05 -26.27 19.90
CA ALA A 33 -0.05 -26.35 21.35
C ALA A 33 0.62 -25.11 21.99
N GLY A 34 -0.04 -24.52 22.99
CA GLY A 34 0.38 -23.28 23.65
C GLY A 34 0.15 -21.99 22.85
N ALA A 35 -0.42 -22.06 21.64
CA ALA A 35 -0.86 -20.89 20.88
C ALA A 35 -2.36 -20.66 21.03
N ILE A 36 -2.76 -19.41 20.85
CA ILE A 36 -4.16 -18.97 20.84
C ILE A 36 -4.40 -18.23 19.54
N GLU A 37 -5.52 -18.56 18.90
CA GLU A 37 -5.95 -17.87 17.69
C GLU A 37 -7.23 -17.09 18.00
N VAL A 38 -7.31 -15.86 17.51
CA VAL A 38 -8.43 -14.94 17.73
C VAL A 38 -9.12 -14.60 16.41
N ARG A 39 -10.42 -14.29 16.48
CA ARG A 39 -11.17 -13.70 15.38
C ARG A 39 -11.97 -12.51 15.87
N GLY A 40 -12.25 -11.57 15.00
CA GLY A 40 -13.02 -10.37 15.30
C GLY A 40 -12.82 -9.30 14.24
N THR A 41 -13.21 -8.08 14.58
CA THR A 41 -13.14 -6.94 13.67
C THR A 41 -11.91 -6.09 13.99
N LEU A 42 -11.08 -5.82 12.98
CA LEU A 42 -9.85 -5.01 13.10
C LEU A 42 -8.98 -5.44 14.29
N VAL A 43 -8.65 -6.74 14.37
CA VAL A 43 -7.82 -7.29 15.44
C VAL A 43 -6.35 -7.04 15.15
N ASP A 44 -5.70 -6.29 16.02
CA ASP A 44 -4.25 -6.16 16.07
C ASP A 44 -3.66 -7.05 17.17
N ILE A 45 -2.42 -7.50 16.96
CA ILE A 45 -1.65 -8.26 17.96
C ILE A 45 -0.38 -7.47 18.26
N ARG A 46 -0.15 -7.21 19.55
CA ARG A 46 0.94 -6.37 20.05
C ARG A 46 1.64 -7.03 21.24
N SER A 47 2.80 -6.52 21.61
CA SER A 47 3.53 -6.93 22.80
C SER A 47 3.15 -6.05 23.99
N ALA A 48 2.85 -6.67 25.13
CA ALA A 48 2.51 -5.95 26.35
C ALA A 48 3.81 -5.49 27.06
N THR A 49 4.39 -4.39 26.59
CA THR A 49 5.69 -3.87 27.05
C THR A 49 5.56 -2.43 27.52
N VAL A 50 6.26 -2.05 28.58
CA VAL A 50 6.27 -0.67 29.11
C VAL A 50 6.67 0.33 28.03
N GLY A 51 5.91 1.43 27.93
CA GLY A 51 6.14 2.50 26.97
C GLY A 51 5.61 2.23 25.56
N GLU A 52 5.14 1.01 25.26
CA GLU A 52 4.52 0.70 23.97
C GLU A 52 3.05 1.11 23.92
N LYS A 53 2.59 1.47 22.71
CA LYS A 53 1.21 1.89 22.43
C LYS A 53 0.24 0.74 22.61
N VAL A 54 -0.77 0.94 23.47
CA VAL A 54 -1.79 -0.08 23.77
C VAL A 54 -2.73 -0.29 22.58
N PHE A 55 -3.33 0.78 22.07
CA PHE A 55 -4.28 0.70 20.95
C PHE A 55 -3.57 1.02 19.62
N PRO A 56 -3.97 0.36 18.52
CA PRO A 56 -3.49 0.74 17.20
C PRO A 56 -3.91 2.17 16.87
N GLN A 57 -2.98 2.90 16.24
CA GLN A 57 -3.18 4.29 15.80
C GLN A 57 -3.52 5.28 16.94
N ASN A 58 -3.22 4.96 18.19
CA ASN A 58 -3.33 5.90 19.30
C ASN A 58 -1.98 6.01 20.04
N ASP A 59 -1.56 7.25 20.27
CA ASP A 59 -0.22 7.57 20.79
C ASP A 59 -0.24 7.99 22.26
N ASP A 60 -1.43 8.17 22.85
CA ASP A 60 -1.62 8.72 24.20
C ASP A 60 -1.68 7.62 25.27
N TYR A 61 -2.11 6.41 24.90
CA TYR A 61 -2.32 5.30 25.83
C TYR A 61 -1.18 4.28 25.71
N LEU A 62 -0.21 4.40 26.61
CA LEU A 62 0.96 3.53 26.70
C LEU A 62 0.87 2.61 27.91
N PHE A 63 1.46 1.42 27.84
CA PHE A 63 1.61 0.58 29.03
C PHE A 63 2.57 1.21 30.04
N GLN A 64 2.23 1.08 31.32
CA GLN A 64 3.05 1.48 32.46
C GLN A 64 3.74 0.25 33.08
N SER A 65 4.56 0.46 34.11
CA SER A 65 5.38 -0.60 34.73
C SER A 65 4.58 -1.72 35.40
N ASP A 66 3.28 -1.52 35.62
CA ASP A 66 2.39 -2.54 36.16
C ASP A 66 2.18 -3.73 35.20
N VAL A 67 2.28 -3.51 33.88
CA VAL A 67 2.07 -4.58 32.88
C VAL A 67 3.06 -5.74 33.02
N GLU A 68 4.31 -5.46 33.38
CA GLU A 68 5.39 -6.45 33.49
C GLU A 68 5.19 -7.39 34.69
N ALA A 69 4.43 -6.94 35.70
CA ALA A 69 4.12 -7.72 36.89
C ALA A 69 2.81 -8.52 36.75
N LEU A 70 2.05 -8.33 35.67
CA LEU A 70 0.76 -9.02 35.49
C LEU A 70 0.92 -10.51 35.22
N PHE A 71 2.00 -10.91 34.54
CA PHE A 71 2.21 -12.27 34.06
C PHE A 71 3.65 -12.73 34.33
N GLU A 72 3.81 -13.99 34.67
CA GLU A 72 5.15 -14.59 34.90
C GLU A 72 6.01 -14.66 33.62
N THR A 73 5.36 -14.62 32.46
CA THR A 73 6.01 -14.67 31.15
C THR A 73 5.53 -13.52 30.28
N PRO A 74 6.40 -12.99 29.38
CA PRO A 74 6.00 -11.96 28.43
C PRO A 74 4.77 -12.38 27.63
N GLN A 75 3.78 -11.49 27.53
CA GLN A 75 2.56 -11.74 26.80
C GLN A 75 2.49 -10.86 25.56
N SER A 76 1.93 -11.41 24.49
CA SER A 76 1.25 -10.60 23.48
C SER A 76 -0.20 -10.38 23.89
N TYR A 77 -0.86 -9.42 23.27
CA TYR A 77 -2.29 -9.22 23.44
C TYR A 77 -2.98 -8.88 22.13
N ALA A 78 -4.21 -9.34 21.99
CA ALA A 78 -5.11 -9.00 20.91
C ALA A 78 -6.00 -7.81 21.33
N VAL A 79 -6.14 -6.84 20.45
CA VAL A 79 -6.83 -5.56 20.71
C VAL A 79 -7.39 -5.00 19.40
N GLY A 80 -8.44 -4.18 19.46
CA GLY A 80 -8.92 -3.39 18.31
C GLY A 80 -8.58 -1.91 18.44
N LEU A 81 -9.16 -1.06 17.59
CA LEU A 81 -9.23 0.38 17.85
C LEU A 81 -9.82 0.65 19.24
N MET A 82 -9.43 1.75 19.88
CA MET A 82 -9.74 2.07 21.27
C MET A 82 -11.24 1.92 21.61
N GLU A 83 -12.12 2.38 20.73
CA GLU A 83 -13.59 2.36 20.87
C GLU A 83 -14.24 1.09 20.31
N SER A 84 -13.48 0.26 19.60
CA SER A 84 -14.00 -0.95 18.96
C SER A 84 -14.05 -2.11 19.93
N ARG A 85 -14.71 -3.21 19.52
CA ARG A 85 -14.65 -4.47 20.27
C ARG A 85 -13.27 -5.13 20.14
N GLY A 86 -12.75 -5.22 18.91
CA GLY A 86 -11.51 -5.93 18.61
C GLY A 86 -11.75 -7.42 18.50
N ALA A 87 -11.03 -8.21 19.29
CA ALA A 87 -11.22 -9.66 19.33
C ALA A 87 -12.61 -10.03 19.89
N GLU A 88 -13.30 -10.95 19.21
CA GLU A 88 -14.69 -11.33 19.53
C GLU A 88 -14.80 -12.79 19.97
N ALA A 89 -13.88 -13.64 19.54
CA ALA A 89 -13.76 -15.03 19.97
C ALA A 89 -12.30 -15.51 19.86
N PHE A 90 -11.98 -16.57 20.58
CA PHE A 90 -10.65 -17.22 20.54
C PHE A 90 -10.77 -18.74 20.59
N ARG A 91 -9.73 -19.44 20.14
CA ARG A 91 -9.56 -20.89 20.34
C ARG A 91 -8.13 -21.21 20.77
N CYS A 92 -8.00 -22.19 21.65
CA CYS A 92 -6.73 -22.60 22.24
C CYS A 92 -6.16 -23.86 21.57
N GLY A 93 -4.86 -23.92 21.30
CA GLY A 93 -4.21 -25.14 20.80
C GLY A 93 -3.96 -26.21 21.87
N SER A 94 -4.09 -25.86 23.15
CA SER A 94 -3.97 -26.78 24.30
C SER A 94 -4.83 -26.31 25.47
N THR A 95 -4.97 -27.15 26.51
CA THR A 95 -5.61 -26.72 27.76
C THR A 95 -4.75 -25.71 28.50
N GLY A 96 -5.36 -24.74 29.19
CA GLY A 96 -4.64 -23.75 29.98
C GLY A 96 -5.39 -22.43 30.14
N PRO A 97 -4.86 -21.49 30.94
CA PRO A 97 -5.50 -20.20 31.15
C PRO A 97 -5.32 -19.26 29.94
N VAL A 98 -6.38 -18.49 29.68
CA VAL A 98 -6.37 -17.31 28.80
C VAL A 98 -6.82 -16.13 29.63
N TYR A 99 -6.18 -14.98 29.45
CA TYR A 99 -6.46 -13.80 30.26
C TYR A 99 -7.11 -12.71 29.41
N LEU A 100 -8.08 -12.02 30.00
CA LEU A 100 -8.78 -10.90 29.40
C LEU A 100 -8.75 -9.74 30.36
N ALA A 101 -8.44 -8.55 29.86
CA ALA A 101 -8.65 -7.31 30.59
C ALA A 101 -9.77 -6.48 29.93
N THR A 102 -10.63 -5.92 30.76
CA THR A 102 -11.70 -4.99 30.36
C THR A 102 -11.80 -3.85 31.37
N ASP A 103 -12.34 -2.70 30.95
CA ASP A 103 -12.66 -1.55 31.77
C ASP A 103 -13.90 -1.76 32.68
N CYS A 104 -14.44 -2.98 32.72
CA CYS A 104 -15.57 -3.37 33.55
C CYS A 104 -15.11 -4.18 34.79
N ALA A 105 -15.18 -3.57 35.98
CA ALA A 105 -14.77 -4.19 37.25
C ALA A 105 -15.64 -5.39 37.70
N ASP A 106 -16.91 -5.39 37.29
CA ASP A 106 -17.92 -6.36 37.71
C ASP A 106 -18.43 -7.24 36.55
N MET A 107 -17.58 -7.53 35.56
CA MET A 107 -17.95 -8.39 34.44
C MET A 107 -18.40 -9.77 34.95
N ARG A 108 -19.58 -10.19 34.52
CA ARG A 108 -20.11 -11.55 34.75
C ARG A 108 -20.33 -12.23 33.42
N ALA A 109 -19.55 -13.27 33.16
CA ALA A 109 -19.67 -14.10 31.97
C ALA A 109 -19.36 -15.56 32.30
N GLU A 110 -20.01 -16.48 31.59
CA GLU A 110 -19.83 -17.92 31.81
C GLU A 110 -18.37 -18.34 31.55
N GLY A 111 -17.79 -19.10 32.49
CA GLY A 111 -16.41 -19.60 32.40
C GLY A 111 -15.31 -18.57 32.72
N TRP A 112 -15.66 -17.28 32.91
CA TRP A 112 -14.71 -16.23 33.25
C TRP A 112 -14.68 -15.95 34.76
N THR A 113 -13.48 -15.92 35.34
CA THR A 113 -13.29 -15.66 36.77
C THR A 113 -12.40 -14.44 36.99
N SER A 114 -12.83 -13.51 37.84
CA SER A 114 -12.02 -12.34 38.23
C SER A 114 -10.74 -12.76 38.93
N ARG A 115 -9.62 -12.13 38.57
CA ARG A 115 -8.32 -12.32 39.23
C ARG A 115 -8.10 -11.38 40.41
N LYS A 116 -9.01 -10.43 40.64
CA LYS A 116 -8.86 -9.34 41.62
C LYS A 116 -7.56 -8.53 41.42
N THR A 117 -7.10 -8.48 40.17
CA THR A 117 -5.94 -7.72 39.73
C THR A 117 -6.41 -6.67 38.75
N SER A 118 -5.89 -5.46 38.88
CA SER A 118 -6.15 -4.36 37.96
C SER A 118 -4.85 -3.61 37.65
N PHE A 119 -4.84 -2.90 36.54
CA PHE A 119 -3.73 -2.09 36.09
C PHE A 119 -4.26 -0.87 35.33
N ARG A 120 -3.42 0.15 35.14
CA ARG A 120 -3.84 1.40 34.51
C ARG A 120 -3.20 1.59 33.14
N ILE A 121 -3.99 2.13 32.23
CA ILE A 121 -3.53 2.61 30.93
C ILE A 121 -4.01 4.05 30.80
N GLY A 122 -3.11 5.01 31.00
CA GLY A 122 -3.49 6.40 31.18
C GLY A 122 -4.47 6.55 32.35
N GLU A 123 -5.64 7.10 32.08
CA GLU A 123 -6.72 7.23 33.04
C GLU A 123 -7.62 5.98 33.17
N ILE A 124 -7.47 4.99 32.29
CA ILE A 124 -8.36 3.81 32.22
C ILE A 124 -7.92 2.75 33.24
N ASP A 125 -8.85 2.32 34.08
CA ASP A 125 -8.67 1.16 34.96
C ASP A 125 -9.10 -0.12 34.23
N TYR A 126 -8.16 -1.05 34.04
CA TYR A 126 -8.41 -2.37 33.47
C TYR A 126 -8.43 -3.43 34.55
N TYR A 127 -9.39 -4.36 34.47
CA TYR A 127 -9.57 -5.45 35.43
C TYR A 127 -9.35 -6.79 34.75
N LEU A 128 -8.55 -7.66 35.38
CA LEU A 128 -8.12 -8.92 34.81
C LEU A 128 -9.07 -10.08 35.17
N TYR A 129 -9.41 -10.86 34.15
CA TYR A 129 -10.21 -12.08 34.23
C TYR A 129 -9.47 -13.23 33.57
N ALA A 130 -9.78 -14.46 33.97
CA ALA A 130 -9.23 -15.66 33.37
C ALA A 130 -10.34 -16.62 32.91
N TYR A 131 -10.10 -17.26 31.77
CA TYR A 131 -10.85 -18.39 31.26
C TYR A 131 -9.92 -19.61 31.19
N ASN A 132 -10.36 -20.78 31.65
CA ASN A 132 -9.56 -22.00 31.55
C ASN A 132 -10.01 -22.82 30.34
N CYS A 133 -9.21 -22.84 29.28
CA CYS A 133 -9.43 -23.69 28.12
C CYS A 133 -9.34 -25.16 28.52
N THR A 134 -10.43 -25.90 28.35
CA THR A 134 -10.52 -27.36 28.64
C THR A 134 -10.59 -28.21 27.38
N THR A 135 -11.09 -27.64 26.28
CA THR A 135 -11.24 -28.34 24.99
C THR A 135 -10.47 -27.56 23.92
N PRO A 136 -9.30 -28.05 23.47
CA PRO A 136 -8.53 -27.41 22.40
C PRO A 136 -9.34 -27.27 21.10
N ASN A 137 -9.00 -26.26 20.31
CA ASN A 137 -9.59 -25.92 19.00
C ASN A 137 -11.08 -25.57 19.02
N ARG A 138 -11.72 -25.52 20.19
CA ARG A 138 -13.08 -25.00 20.33
C ARG A 138 -13.06 -23.47 20.40
N TRP A 139 -13.87 -22.84 19.54
CA TRP A 139 -14.14 -21.41 19.62
C TRP A 139 -14.91 -21.07 20.91
N ILE A 140 -14.42 -20.04 21.60
CA ILE A 140 -14.97 -19.50 22.84
C ILE A 140 -15.21 -18.01 22.60
N ASP A 141 -16.41 -17.53 22.89
CA ASP A 141 -16.76 -16.12 22.73
C ASP A 141 -16.09 -15.27 23.81
N ILE A 142 -15.57 -14.12 23.38
CA ILE A 142 -15.06 -13.08 24.28
C ILE A 142 -16.25 -12.25 24.75
N PRO A 143 -16.48 -12.12 26.07
CA PRO A 143 -17.59 -11.33 26.61
C PRO A 143 -17.55 -9.88 26.13
N ASP A 144 -18.72 -9.30 25.86
CA ASP A 144 -18.91 -7.88 25.55
C ASP A 144 -19.83 -7.23 26.59
N PRO A 145 -19.29 -6.81 27.75
CA PRO A 145 -20.11 -6.27 28.83
C PRO A 145 -20.77 -4.95 28.40
N ALA A 146 -22.05 -4.76 28.73
CA ALA A 146 -22.81 -3.56 28.31
C ALA A 146 -22.20 -2.21 28.78
N GLY A 147 -21.37 -2.22 29.83
CA GLY A 147 -20.69 -1.03 30.34
C GLY A 147 -19.33 -0.73 29.70
N ARG A 148 -18.85 -1.59 28.79
CA ARG A 148 -17.54 -1.49 28.16
C ARG A 148 -17.46 -0.24 27.29
N LYS A 149 -16.46 0.60 27.54
CA LYS A 149 -16.17 1.80 26.74
C LYS A 149 -14.97 1.62 25.83
N TYR A 150 -14.05 0.72 26.19
CA TYR A 150 -12.79 0.53 25.50
C TYR A 150 -12.62 -0.91 24.99
N SER A 151 -11.74 -1.11 24.02
CA SER A 151 -11.45 -2.45 23.48
C SER A 151 -10.90 -3.37 24.58
N THR A 152 -11.35 -4.62 24.59
CA THR A 152 -10.81 -5.61 25.52
C THR A 152 -9.42 -6.07 25.10
N LEU A 153 -8.57 -6.39 26.06
CA LEU A 153 -7.21 -6.88 25.83
C LEU A 153 -7.15 -8.37 26.15
N LEU A 154 -7.02 -9.24 25.15
CA LEU A 154 -6.86 -10.68 25.34
C LEU A 154 -5.38 -11.06 25.33
N PHE A 155 -4.84 -11.52 26.45
CA PHE A 155 -3.42 -11.83 26.60
C PHE A 155 -3.12 -13.31 26.41
N ALA A 156 -2.05 -13.59 25.67
CA ALA A 156 -1.45 -14.91 25.56
C ALA A 156 0.02 -14.84 25.10
N PRO A 157 0.85 -15.88 25.37
CA PRO A 157 2.26 -15.87 24.97
C PRO A 157 2.45 -15.91 23.45
N LYS A 158 1.50 -16.52 22.73
CA LYS A 158 1.52 -16.68 21.27
C LYS A 158 0.11 -16.48 20.72
N LEU A 159 -0.08 -15.37 20.02
CA LEU A 159 -1.35 -15.00 19.38
C LEU A 159 -1.24 -15.03 17.86
N SER A 160 -2.33 -15.38 17.20
CA SER A 160 -2.54 -15.15 15.77
C SER A 160 -3.99 -14.78 15.46
N VAL A 161 -4.22 -14.08 14.35
CA VAL A 161 -5.56 -13.74 13.84
C VAL A 161 -6.00 -14.80 12.82
N ALA A 162 -7.20 -15.33 13.00
CA ALA A 162 -7.84 -16.26 12.07
C ALA A 162 -8.51 -15.54 10.89
N GLY A 163 -8.71 -16.26 9.78
CA GLY A 163 -9.62 -15.85 8.72
C GLY A 163 -9.17 -14.61 7.92
N THR A 164 -7.89 -14.26 7.97
CA THR A 164 -7.37 -13.14 7.18
C THR A 164 -7.30 -13.54 5.71
N SER A 165 -8.05 -12.84 4.86
CA SER A 165 -8.03 -13.03 3.41
C SER A 165 -7.22 -11.94 2.76
N ILE A 166 -6.15 -12.30 2.04
CA ILE A 166 -5.28 -11.34 1.34
C ILE A 166 -5.69 -11.35 -0.14
N PRO A 167 -6.16 -10.22 -0.70
CA PRO A 167 -6.56 -10.16 -2.11
C PRO A 167 -5.39 -10.39 -3.08
N GLY A 168 -5.64 -11.22 -4.09
CA GLY A 168 -4.65 -11.58 -5.12
C GLY A 168 -3.67 -12.66 -4.68
N THR A 169 -2.65 -12.91 -5.50
CA THR A 169 -1.58 -13.87 -5.19
C THR A 169 -0.43 -13.16 -4.48
N VAL A 170 -0.07 -13.58 -3.27
CA VAL A 170 1.03 -12.95 -2.52
C VAL A 170 2.36 -13.19 -3.22
N ILE A 171 3.09 -12.10 -3.51
CA ILE A 171 4.46 -12.15 -4.05
C ILE A 171 5.47 -11.93 -2.92
N ALA A 172 5.22 -10.93 -2.07
CA ALA A 172 6.08 -10.58 -0.96
C ALA A 172 5.27 -10.10 0.25
N GLN A 173 5.85 -10.29 1.44
CA GLN A 173 5.34 -9.81 2.72
C GLN A 173 6.48 -9.17 3.49
N VAL A 174 6.20 -8.16 4.30
CA VAL A 174 7.21 -7.57 5.20
C VAL A 174 7.74 -8.61 6.20
N PRO A 175 9.05 -8.62 6.47
CA PRO A 175 9.66 -9.59 7.38
C PRO A 175 9.16 -9.39 8.81
N VAL A 176 9.00 -8.13 9.25
CA VAL A 176 8.46 -7.77 10.56
C VAL A 176 7.35 -6.74 10.38
N LEU A 177 6.14 -7.11 10.78
CA LEU A 177 4.95 -6.26 10.70
C LEU A 177 5.18 -4.95 11.48
N ARG A 178 4.78 -3.81 10.89
CA ARG A 178 4.91 -2.44 11.41
C ARG A 178 6.33 -1.87 11.57
N GLN A 179 7.39 -2.64 11.29
CA GLN A 179 8.76 -2.12 11.24
C GLN A 179 9.23 -1.80 9.82
N TYR A 180 8.61 -2.44 8.84
CA TYR A 180 8.94 -2.29 7.42
C TYR A 180 7.67 -2.02 6.61
N ALA A 181 7.85 -1.48 5.40
CA ALA A 181 6.79 -1.29 4.43
C ALA A 181 7.28 -1.67 3.04
N ILE A 182 6.44 -2.39 2.28
CA ILE A 182 6.65 -2.67 0.87
C ILE A 182 6.49 -1.37 0.07
N ASN A 183 7.48 -1.06 -0.78
CA ASN A 183 7.51 0.15 -1.58
C ASN A 183 7.98 -0.15 -3.02
N ASN A 184 7.84 0.85 -3.91
CA ASN A 184 8.38 0.83 -5.29
C ASN A 184 8.00 -0.43 -6.10
N VAL A 185 6.75 -0.88 -6.01
CA VAL A 185 6.31 -2.06 -6.77
C VAL A 185 6.27 -1.75 -8.26
N CYS A 186 6.87 -2.61 -9.07
CA CYS A 186 6.81 -2.54 -10.53
C CYS A 186 6.88 -3.93 -11.16
N MET A 187 6.38 -4.07 -12.39
CA MET A 187 6.42 -5.35 -13.10
C MET A 187 6.59 -5.19 -14.61
N THR A 188 7.11 -6.23 -15.26
CA THR A 188 7.08 -6.36 -16.71
C THR A 188 6.99 -7.82 -17.14
N ILE A 189 6.64 -8.06 -18.41
CA ILE A 189 6.62 -9.38 -19.03
C ILE A 189 7.88 -9.51 -19.87
N LEU A 190 8.67 -10.55 -19.61
CA LEU A 190 9.93 -10.80 -20.30
C LEU A 190 9.69 -11.41 -21.69
N PRO A 191 10.64 -11.29 -22.64
CA PRO A 191 10.52 -11.87 -23.98
C PRO A 191 10.29 -13.38 -24.00
N ASN A 192 10.74 -14.09 -22.96
CA ASN A 192 10.52 -15.53 -22.81
C ASN A 192 9.13 -15.90 -22.23
N GLY A 193 8.28 -14.91 -21.95
CA GLY A 193 6.93 -15.09 -21.41
C GLY A 193 6.86 -15.16 -19.87
N GLU A 194 8.00 -15.16 -19.17
CA GLU A 194 8.00 -15.08 -17.70
C GLU A 194 7.61 -13.67 -17.23
N TYR A 195 7.02 -13.58 -16.04
CA TYR A 195 6.75 -12.29 -15.40
C TYR A 195 7.84 -12.01 -14.40
N ILE A 196 8.31 -10.76 -14.37
CA ILE A 196 9.23 -10.28 -13.36
C ILE A 196 8.59 -9.11 -12.62
N ALA A 197 8.70 -9.12 -11.30
CA ALA A 197 8.21 -8.08 -10.41
C ALA A 197 9.33 -7.63 -9.47
N ALA A 198 9.27 -6.39 -9.03
CA ALA A 198 10.23 -5.81 -8.12
C ALA A 198 9.55 -5.00 -7.02
N CYS A 199 10.18 -4.94 -5.85
CA CYS A 199 9.81 -4.02 -4.77
C CYS A 199 11.01 -3.73 -3.85
N THR A 200 10.85 -2.76 -2.95
CA THR A 200 11.74 -2.56 -1.80
C THR A 200 10.99 -2.85 -0.50
N GLY A 201 11.70 -3.13 0.59
CA GLY A 201 11.10 -3.36 1.92
C GLY A 201 10.63 -4.78 2.24
N SER A 202 10.91 -5.74 1.36
CA SER A 202 10.63 -7.17 1.54
C SER A 202 11.70 -7.92 2.36
N THR A 203 12.78 -7.26 2.77
CA THR A 203 13.89 -7.87 3.52
C THR A 203 14.31 -7.01 4.71
N VAL A 204 14.96 -7.63 5.71
CA VAL A 204 15.38 -6.97 6.97
C VAL A 204 16.40 -5.85 6.72
N GLU A 205 17.26 -6.02 5.73
CA GLU A 205 18.26 -5.01 5.34
C GLU A 205 17.59 -3.72 4.81
N ASN A 206 16.43 -3.84 4.17
CA ASN A 206 15.61 -2.73 3.65
C ASN A 206 16.38 -1.67 2.83
N GLN A 207 17.44 -2.08 2.13
CA GLN A 207 18.33 -1.15 1.42
C GLN A 207 18.39 -1.34 -0.10
N GLY A 208 17.57 -2.21 -0.69
CA GLY A 208 17.55 -2.35 -2.14
C GLY A 208 16.32 -3.03 -2.70
N VAL A 209 16.38 -3.24 -4.01
CA VAL A 209 15.31 -3.84 -4.81
C VAL A 209 15.40 -5.36 -4.73
N SER A 210 14.32 -6.01 -4.28
CA SER A 210 14.09 -7.44 -4.43
C SER A 210 13.41 -7.72 -5.77
N LEU A 211 13.80 -8.80 -6.44
CA LEU A 211 13.22 -9.28 -7.69
C LEU A 211 12.54 -10.63 -7.49
N PHE A 212 11.40 -10.81 -8.15
CA PHE A 212 10.59 -12.01 -8.12
C PHE A 212 10.23 -12.43 -9.54
N VAL A 213 10.20 -13.72 -9.81
CA VAL A 213 9.88 -14.27 -11.13
C VAL A 213 8.72 -15.26 -11.03
N SER A 214 7.85 -15.24 -12.03
CA SER A 214 6.75 -16.19 -12.20
C SER A 214 6.84 -16.81 -13.60
N SER A 215 6.89 -18.14 -13.67
CA SER A 215 6.86 -18.91 -14.92
C SER A 215 5.48 -19.49 -15.24
N ASP A 216 4.47 -19.24 -14.39
CA ASP A 216 3.11 -19.79 -14.51
C ASP A 216 2.03 -18.70 -14.60
N ARG A 217 2.39 -17.57 -15.22
CA ARG A 217 1.51 -16.41 -15.50
C ARG A 217 0.89 -15.78 -14.24
N GLY A 218 1.65 -15.76 -13.15
CA GLY A 218 1.37 -15.05 -11.90
C GLY A 218 0.68 -15.90 -10.84
N ARG A 219 0.52 -17.21 -11.06
CA ARG A 219 -0.12 -18.13 -10.10
C ARG A 219 0.80 -18.44 -8.93
N SER A 220 2.11 -18.47 -9.16
CA SER A 220 3.12 -18.61 -8.12
C SER A 220 4.38 -17.81 -8.45
N TRP A 221 5.09 -17.37 -7.41
CA TRP A 221 6.26 -16.51 -7.54
C TRP A 221 7.44 -17.08 -6.77
N LYS A 222 8.64 -16.89 -7.33
CA LYS A 222 9.91 -17.25 -6.70
C LYS A 222 10.78 -16.01 -6.55
N VAL A 223 11.51 -15.93 -5.45
CA VAL A 223 12.54 -14.90 -5.29
C VAL A 223 13.65 -15.16 -6.30
N LEU A 224 13.93 -14.18 -7.15
CA LEU A 224 15.06 -14.17 -8.07
C LEU A 224 16.28 -13.51 -7.41
N SER A 225 16.06 -12.40 -6.72
CA SER A 225 17.08 -11.72 -5.92
C SER A 225 16.44 -11.05 -4.71
N GLN A 226 17.09 -11.11 -3.56
CA GLN A 226 16.60 -10.48 -2.33
C GLN A 226 17.02 -9.02 -2.21
N ASN A 227 18.15 -8.63 -2.81
CA ASN A 227 18.68 -7.28 -2.72
C ASN A 227 19.68 -7.04 -3.86
N ASN A 228 19.33 -6.14 -4.79
CA ASN A 228 20.22 -5.76 -5.89
C ASN A 228 21.06 -4.52 -5.63
N LEU A 229 20.97 -3.88 -4.45
CA LEU A 229 21.67 -2.63 -4.19
C LEU A 229 23.18 -2.75 -4.42
N THR A 230 23.79 -3.82 -3.93
CA THR A 230 25.24 -4.05 -4.10
C THR A 230 25.63 -4.38 -5.54
N THR A 231 24.68 -4.80 -6.36
CA THR A 231 24.91 -5.19 -7.77
C THR A 231 24.70 -4.05 -8.76
N ASN A 232 23.78 -3.12 -8.48
CA ASN A 232 23.40 -2.07 -9.44
C ASN A 232 23.22 -0.67 -8.83
N GLY A 233 23.41 -0.51 -7.51
CA GLY A 233 23.34 0.79 -6.83
C GLY A 233 21.94 1.43 -6.73
N ILE A 234 20.91 0.83 -7.32
CA ILE A 234 19.53 1.36 -7.30
C ILE A 234 18.86 1.01 -5.97
N ALA A 235 18.45 2.05 -5.24
CA ALA A 235 17.87 1.90 -3.91
C ALA A 235 16.35 2.10 -3.90
N ASN A 236 15.82 3.03 -4.69
CA ASN A 236 14.40 3.44 -4.63
C ASN A 236 13.88 3.97 -5.98
N TYR A 237 12.57 4.19 -6.04
CA TYR A 237 11.85 4.79 -7.17
C TYR A 237 12.14 4.10 -8.51
N CYS A 238 12.32 2.78 -8.46
CA CYS A 238 12.67 1.98 -9.63
C CYS A 238 11.45 1.66 -10.49
N ASN A 239 11.69 1.55 -11.79
CA ASN A 239 10.82 0.88 -12.75
C ASN A 239 11.66 -0.16 -13.51
N ILE A 240 11.05 -1.31 -13.82
CA ILE A 240 11.64 -2.35 -14.67
C ILE A 240 10.87 -2.43 -15.99
N PHE A 241 11.60 -2.50 -17.08
CA PHE A 241 11.01 -2.48 -18.43
C PHE A 241 11.88 -3.26 -19.42
N VAL A 242 11.24 -3.80 -20.45
CA VAL A 242 11.93 -4.47 -21.55
C VAL A 242 12.09 -3.47 -22.68
N HIS A 243 13.29 -3.38 -23.24
CA HIS A 243 13.58 -2.58 -24.42
C HIS A 243 14.60 -3.32 -25.30
N ASP A 244 14.32 -3.46 -26.59
CA ASP A 244 15.13 -4.21 -27.56
C ASP A 244 15.59 -5.60 -27.08
N GLY A 245 14.67 -6.33 -26.43
CA GLY A 245 14.89 -7.70 -25.96
C GLY A 245 15.66 -7.83 -24.64
N ALA A 246 16.24 -6.74 -24.13
CA ALA A 246 16.93 -6.72 -22.84
C ALA A 246 16.02 -6.16 -21.74
N LEU A 247 16.25 -6.61 -20.51
CA LEU A 247 15.58 -6.08 -19.32
C LEU A 247 16.40 -4.91 -18.76
N TYR A 248 15.73 -3.79 -18.49
CA TYR A 248 16.32 -2.63 -17.85
C TYR A 248 15.68 -2.38 -16.49
N MET A 249 16.47 -1.80 -15.59
CA MET A 249 15.99 -1.19 -14.36
C MET A 249 16.54 0.23 -14.30
N MET A 250 15.65 1.20 -14.13
CA MET A 250 16.04 2.59 -13.91
C MET A 250 15.40 3.09 -12.62
N GLY A 251 16.17 3.80 -11.79
CA GLY A 251 15.70 4.34 -10.53
C GLY A 251 16.70 5.33 -9.92
N VAL A 252 16.62 5.50 -8.61
CA VAL A 252 17.46 6.44 -7.86
C VAL A 252 18.35 5.67 -6.89
N GLY A 253 19.59 6.12 -6.75
CA GLY A 253 20.55 5.55 -5.81
C GLY A 253 20.24 5.84 -4.34
N GLN A 254 21.14 5.40 -3.46
CA GLN A 254 21.00 5.61 -2.01
C GLN A 254 20.88 7.09 -1.66
N ASN A 255 20.14 7.40 -0.59
CA ASN A 255 19.93 8.78 -0.12
C ASN A 255 19.39 9.73 -1.20
N ARG A 256 18.58 9.20 -2.13
CA ARG A 256 18.02 9.93 -3.28
C ARG A 256 19.06 10.40 -4.31
N GLN A 257 20.29 9.89 -4.26
CA GLN A 257 21.38 10.36 -5.11
C GLN A 257 21.39 9.67 -6.47
N ASN A 258 21.54 10.48 -7.51
CA ASN A 258 21.71 10.13 -8.91
C ASN A 258 20.53 9.39 -9.55
N VAL A 259 20.30 9.65 -10.83
CA VAL A 259 19.46 8.78 -11.68
C VAL A 259 20.37 7.69 -12.24
N LEU A 260 19.99 6.43 -12.00
CA LEU A 260 20.76 5.26 -12.40
C LEU A 260 19.94 4.38 -13.35
N ILE A 261 20.62 3.77 -14.33
CA ILE A 261 20.07 2.73 -15.19
C ILE A 261 21.04 1.54 -15.28
N THR A 262 20.48 0.34 -15.29
CA THR A 262 21.21 -0.91 -15.49
C THR A 262 20.47 -1.80 -16.48
N ARG A 263 21.20 -2.69 -17.14
CA ARG A 263 20.72 -3.63 -18.15
C ARG A 263 21.04 -5.07 -17.75
N SER A 264 20.13 -5.97 -18.07
CA SER A 264 20.26 -7.42 -17.93
C SER A 264 19.89 -8.10 -19.25
N GLU A 265 20.78 -8.99 -19.70
CA GLU A 265 20.60 -9.81 -20.91
C GLU A 265 20.12 -11.25 -20.58
N ASP A 266 19.99 -11.58 -19.29
CA ASP A 266 19.75 -12.95 -18.82
C ASP A 266 18.53 -13.04 -17.87
N ASN A 267 17.52 -12.21 -18.15
CA ASN A 267 16.24 -12.15 -17.45
C ASN A 267 16.37 -11.76 -15.97
N GLY A 268 17.26 -10.81 -15.68
CA GLY A 268 17.44 -10.21 -14.36
C GLY A 268 18.36 -10.97 -13.41
N ARG A 269 19.12 -11.97 -13.90
CA ARG A 269 20.07 -12.74 -13.09
C ARG A 269 21.37 -11.97 -12.87
N THR A 270 21.87 -11.31 -13.91
CA THR A 270 23.03 -10.42 -13.85
C THR A 270 22.68 -9.05 -14.42
N TRP A 271 23.40 -8.04 -13.97
CA TRP A 271 23.12 -6.63 -14.26
C TRP A 271 24.44 -5.90 -14.54
N THR A 272 24.40 -4.94 -15.46
CA THR A 272 25.50 -3.97 -15.58
C THR A 272 25.59 -3.11 -14.31
N LEU A 273 26.80 -2.75 -13.90
CA LEU A 273 27.00 -1.91 -12.71
C LEU A 273 27.10 -0.44 -13.13
N PRO A 274 26.23 0.45 -12.65
CA PRO A 274 26.40 1.89 -12.83
C PRO A 274 27.68 2.39 -12.16
N GLN A 275 28.58 3.01 -12.93
CA GLN A 275 29.89 3.46 -12.46
C GLN A 275 30.14 4.95 -12.77
N ASP A 276 29.73 5.39 -13.96
CA ASP A 276 29.96 6.73 -14.47
C ASP A 276 28.94 7.09 -15.56
N GLU A 277 29.13 8.24 -16.20
CA GLU A 277 28.31 8.80 -17.26
C GLU A 277 28.33 7.98 -18.56
N GLU A 278 29.33 7.14 -18.78
CA GLU A 278 29.38 6.22 -19.93
C GLU A 278 28.73 4.87 -19.61
N ASN A 279 28.52 4.58 -18.32
CA ASN A 279 27.96 3.33 -17.85
C ASN A 279 27.04 3.55 -16.64
N GLY A 280 25.79 3.92 -16.91
CA GLY A 280 24.64 3.77 -16.03
C GLY A 280 24.34 4.94 -15.07
N ILE A 281 25.21 5.94 -14.90
CA ILE A 281 24.89 7.16 -14.14
C ILE A 281 24.36 8.22 -15.10
N LEU A 282 23.03 8.38 -15.18
CA LEU A 282 22.39 9.27 -16.16
C LEU A 282 22.39 10.73 -15.74
N MET A 283 22.21 10.99 -14.44
CA MET A 283 22.21 12.34 -13.88
C MET A 283 22.78 12.32 -12.47
N ARG A 284 23.53 13.36 -12.11
CA ARG A 284 24.02 13.58 -10.74
C ARG A 284 23.16 14.61 -10.01
N GLY A 285 22.99 14.41 -8.71
CA GLY A 285 22.13 15.25 -7.87
C GLY A 285 21.13 14.42 -7.07
N ALA A 286 20.12 15.08 -6.50
CA ALA A 286 19.08 14.42 -5.73
C ALA A 286 17.75 14.37 -6.50
N PHE A 287 17.12 13.20 -6.51
CA PHE A 287 15.95 12.91 -7.35
C PHE A 287 14.86 12.14 -6.61
N HIS A 288 13.65 12.26 -7.14
CA HIS A 288 12.45 11.53 -6.74
C HIS A 288 11.75 11.02 -8.01
N SER A 289 10.98 9.94 -7.86
CA SER A 289 10.10 9.39 -8.89
C SER A 289 9.17 8.37 -8.24
N SER A 290 8.55 7.51 -9.04
CA SER A 290 7.85 6.29 -8.62
C SER A 290 7.98 5.25 -9.73
N SER A 291 7.30 4.11 -9.59
CA SER A 291 7.10 3.23 -10.75
C SER A 291 6.12 3.90 -11.72
N VAL A 292 6.65 4.47 -12.80
CA VAL A 292 5.89 5.16 -13.85
C VAL A 292 6.18 4.50 -15.21
N PRO A 293 5.27 4.60 -16.19
CA PRO A 293 5.50 4.05 -17.53
C PRO A 293 6.79 4.54 -18.18
N MET A 294 7.47 3.62 -18.86
CA MET A 294 8.48 3.93 -19.87
C MET A 294 7.80 3.87 -21.24
N VAL A 295 7.70 5.01 -21.93
CA VAL A 295 6.95 5.11 -23.18
C VAL A 295 7.90 5.28 -24.35
N VAL A 296 7.77 4.43 -25.38
CA VAL A 296 8.45 4.61 -26.66
C VAL A 296 7.51 5.31 -27.63
N SER A 297 7.88 6.49 -28.10
CA SER A 297 7.12 7.26 -29.08
C SER A 297 8.02 8.27 -29.80
N GLY A 298 7.75 8.54 -31.08
CA GLY A 298 8.52 9.51 -31.87
C GLY A 298 10.01 9.15 -31.99
N GLY A 299 10.35 7.85 -31.99
CA GLY A 299 11.74 7.38 -32.03
C GLY A 299 12.51 7.57 -30.71
N ARG A 300 11.82 7.89 -29.61
CA ARG A 300 12.43 8.14 -28.29
C ARG A 300 11.75 7.33 -27.19
N ILE A 301 12.48 7.02 -26.14
CA ILE A 301 11.95 6.51 -24.87
C ILE A 301 11.81 7.66 -23.89
N TRP A 302 10.72 7.71 -23.13
CA TRP A 302 10.34 8.81 -22.24
C TRP A 302 10.00 8.33 -20.83
N ARG A 303 10.35 9.14 -19.81
CA ARG A 303 10.05 8.88 -18.39
C ARG A 303 9.84 10.17 -17.60
N GLY A 304 8.80 10.23 -16.78
CA GLY A 304 8.59 11.32 -15.80
C GLY A 304 9.47 11.17 -14.55
N MET A 305 10.03 12.27 -14.06
CA MET A 305 10.88 12.32 -12.86
C MET A 305 10.72 13.65 -12.11
N GLU A 306 11.26 13.72 -10.88
CA GLU A 306 11.36 14.96 -10.13
C GLU A 306 12.78 15.19 -9.59
N THR A 307 13.25 16.43 -9.58
CA THR A 307 14.40 16.79 -8.75
C THR A 307 13.94 16.83 -7.29
N TYR A 308 14.87 16.65 -6.34
CA TYR A 308 14.58 16.72 -4.91
C TYR A 308 15.57 17.65 -4.20
N ASP A 309 15.06 18.63 -3.47
CA ASP A 309 15.85 19.51 -2.60
C ASP A 309 15.04 19.86 -1.34
N ASN A 310 15.46 19.40 -0.15
CA ASN A 310 14.81 19.71 1.13
C ASN A 310 13.27 19.58 1.10
N ASP A 311 12.78 18.41 0.66
CA ASP A 311 11.35 18.08 0.46
C ASP A 311 10.61 18.84 -0.65
N VAL A 312 11.29 19.75 -1.37
CA VAL A 312 10.81 20.32 -2.62
C VAL A 312 11.05 19.32 -3.75
N LYS A 313 9.99 19.03 -4.49
CA LYS A 313 10.00 18.15 -5.67
C LYS A 313 9.59 18.94 -6.90
N THR A 314 10.42 18.89 -7.95
CA THR A 314 10.23 19.68 -9.17
C THR A 314 10.13 18.76 -10.37
N ALA A 315 8.95 18.68 -11.00
CA ALA A 315 8.70 17.74 -12.09
C ALA A 315 9.48 18.09 -13.37
N PHE A 316 9.96 17.06 -14.06
CA PHE A 316 10.56 17.11 -15.39
C PHE A 316 10.41 15.77 -16.12
N VAL A 317 10.81 15.71 -17.39
CA VAL A 317 10.79 14.48 -18.18
C VAL A 317 12.19 14.19 -18.72
N LEU A 318 12.59 12.92 -18.64
CA LEU A 318 13.78 12.39 -19.30
C LEU A 318 13.40 11.67 -20.59
N SER A 319 14.24 11.83 -21.61
CA SER A 319 14.13 11.04 -22.83
C SER A 319 15.47 10.72 -23.47
N ALA A 320 15.52 9.63 -24.25
CA ALA A 320 16.65 9.26 -25.09
C ALA A 320 16.14 8.75 -26.44
N PRO A 321 16.91 8.85 -27.55
CA PRO A 321 16.61 8.09 -28.75
C PRO A 321 16.46 6.61 -28.42
N ALA A 322 15.41 5.97 -28.94
CA ALA A 322 15.07 4.60 -28.58
C ALA A 322 16.11 3.59 -29.09
N ASP A 323 16.86 3.92 -30.14
CA ASP A 323 17.92 3.10 -30.74
C ASP A 323 19.32 3.43 -30.19
N ALA A 324 19.43 4.37 -29.23
CA ALA A 324 20.70 4.72 -28.61
C ALA A 324 21.10 3.73 -27.51
N ASP A 325 22.38 3.78 -27.12
CA ASP A 325 22.83 3.11 -25.90
C ASP A 325 22.24 3.82 -24.67
N LEU A 326 21.22 3.21 -24.08
CA LEU A 326 20.51 3.74 -22.93
C LEU A 326 21.38 3.81 -21.67
N LEU A 327 22.53 3.12 -21.62
CA LEU A 327 23.45 3.18 -20.48
C LEU A 327 24.27 4.47 -20.44
N LYS A 328 24.36 5.21 -21.55
CA LYS A 328 25.17 6.44 -21.64
C LYS A 328 24.33 7.65 -21.27
N ALA A 329 24.82 8.45 -20.31
CA ALA A 329 24.21 9.72 -19.93
C ALA A 329 24.05 10.68 -21.12
N SER A 330 25.01 10.69 -22.04
CA SER A 330 24.97 11.54 -23.25
C SER A 330 23.84 11.21 -24.23
N SER A 331 23.22 10.02 -24.12
CA SER A 331 22.01 9.66 -24.87
C SER A 331 20.75 10.34 -24.33
N TRP A 332 20.75 10.75 -23.05
CA TRP A 332 19.57 11.26 -22.36
C TRP A 332 19.52 12.79 -22.39
N THR A 333 18.30 13.31 -22.50
CA THR A 333 17.97 14.74 -22.46
C THR A 333 16.86 14.95 -21.45
N ALA A 334 16.99 15.98 -20.62
CA ALA A 334 15.98 16.41 -19.69
C ALA A 334 15.26 17.65 -20.23
N THR A 335 13.94 17.72 -19.99
CA THR A 335 13.20 18.97 -20.15
C THR A 335 13.65 20.01 -19.12
N ASN A 336 13.19 21.26 -19.26
CA ASN A 336 13.13 22.16 -18.11
C ASN A 336 12.35 21.49 -16.96
N THR A 337 12.63 21.96 -15.75
CA THR A 337 11.83 21.64 -14.57
C THR A 337 10.64 22.59 -14.48
N ILE A 338 9.56 22.19 -13.82
CA ILE A 338 8.41 23.05 -13.50
C ILE A 338 8.53 23.51 -12.03
N PRO A 339 8.99 24.75 -11.75
CA PRO A 339 9.09 25.25 -10.38
C PRO A 339 7.74 25.24 -9.66
N GLY A 340 7.75 24.93 -8.37
CA GLY A 340 6.55 25.00 -7.54
C GLY A 340 5.55 23.88 -7.80
N THR A 341 6.01 22.68 -8.18
CA THR A 341 5.16 21.47 -8.16
C THR A 341 5.03 20.87 -6.76
N THR A 342 5.87 21.23 -5.79
CA THR A 342 5.76 20.82 -4.38
C THR A 342 6.46 21.83 -3.45
N PRO A 343 5.73 22.57 -2.58
CA PRO A 343 4.29 22.75 -2.64
C PRO A 343 3.89 23.56 -3.89
N VAL A 344 2.70 23.30 -4.41
CA VAL A 344 2.09 24.22 -5.37
C VAL A 344 1.57 25.48 -4.69
N ASN A 345 1.54 26.59 -5.43
CA ASN A 345 0.96 27.85 -4.95
C ASN A 345 -0.60 27.76 -4.90
N GLU A 346 -1.25 28.80 -4.40
CA GLU A 346 -2.71 28.81 -4.17
C GLU A 346 -3.56 28.84 -5.44
N SER A 347 -3.00 29.17 -6.62
CA SER A 347 -3.77 29.14 -7.88
C SER A 347 -4.08 27.73 -8.36
N TRP A 348 -3.47 26.72 -7.76
CA TRP A 348 -3.75 25.31 -8.06
C TRP A 348 -4.94 24.82 -7.23
N GLU A 349 -6.12 24.97 -7.81
CA GLU A 349 -7.39 24.57 -7.23
C GLU A 349 -8.22 23.82 -8.28
N PHE A 350 -8.92 22.77 -7.86
CA PHE A 350 -9.86 22.02 -8.68
C PHE A 350 -11.23 21.97 -7.99
N ASP A 351 -12.28 22.48 -8.64
CA ASP A 351 -13.63 22.54 -8.08
C ASP A 351 -13.72 23.17 -6.67
N GLY A 352 -13.04 24.30 -6.39
CA GLY A 352 -13.07 24.89 -5.04
C GLY A 352 -12.06 24.29 -4.06
N LYS A 353 -11.30 23.26 -4.46
CA LYS A 353 -10.49 22.44 -3.57
C LYS A 353 -9.00 22.54 -3.91
N ARG A 354 -8.21 22.97 -2.92
CA ARG A 354 -6.77 23.21 -3.06
C ARG A 354 -5.99 21.93 -3.40
N ILE A 355 -5.07 22.04 -4.35
CA ILE A 355 -4.02 21.05 -4.64
C ILE A 355 -2.75 21.43 -3.85
N SER A 356 -2.00 20.43 -3.42
CA SER A 356 -0.79 20.59 -2.61
C SER A 356 0.50 20.21 -3.33
N GLU A 357 0.45 19.21 -4.21
CA GLU A 357 1.62 18.68 -4.91
C GLU A 357 1.23 18.12 -6.29
N LEU A 358 2.14 18.22 -7.26
CA LEU A 358 2.09 17.63 -8.60
C LEU A 358 3.35 16.79 -8.85
N ILE A 359 3.27 15.47 -8.74
CA ILE A 359 4.44 14.57 -8.78
C ILE A 359 4.10 13.22 -9.43
N GLU A 360 5.07 12.31 -9.52
CA GLU A 360 4.91 10.92 -9.96
C GLU A 360 4.30 10.83 -11.37
N GLY A 361 4.87 11.62 -12.29
CA GLY A 361 4.34 11.85 -13.63
C GLY A 361 4.34 10.64 -14.55
N ASN A 362 3.22 10.44 -15.26
CA ASN A 362 3.03 9.43 -16.29
C ASN A 362 3.16 10.06 -17.68
N VAL A 363 4.23 9.75 -18.42
CA VAL A 363 4.29 10.10 -19.83
C VAL A 363 3.27 9.27 -20.59
N VAL A 364 2.46 9.91 -21.43
CA VAL A 364 1.43 9.29 -22.27
C VAL A 364 1.42 9.93 -23.65
N VAL A 365 1.10 9.13 -24.66
CA VAL A 365 1.04 9.56 -26.06
C VAL A 365 -0.40 9.54 -26.57
N THR A 366 -0.80 10.59 -27.28
CA THR A 366 -2.07 10.63 -28.01
C THR A 366 -1.98 9.95 -29.37
N PRO A 367 -3.11 9.51 -29.99
CA PRO A 367 -3.05 8.90 -31.31
C PRO A 367 -2.50 9.82 -32.40
N ASP A 368 -2.58 11.14 -32.22
CA ASP A 368 -1.97 12.15 -33.10
C ASP A 368 -0.51 12.48 -32.74
N GLY A 369 0.10 11.74 -31.80
CA GLY A 369 1.53 11.81 -31.48
C GLY A 369 1.92 12.88 -30.46
N LYS A 370 0.97 13.59 -29.84
CA LYS A 370 1.28 14.55 -28.76
C LYS A 370 1.64 13.79 -27.49
N LEU A 371 2.52 14.40 -26.71
CA LEU A 371 3.03 13.84 -25.47
C LEU A 371 2.58 14.70 -24.28
N TYR A 372 2.11 14.02 -23.25
CA TYR A 372 1.75 14.64 -21.97
C TYR A 372 2.44 13.91 -20.83
N ASN A 373 2.73 14.64 -19.76
CA ASN A 373 3.11 14.10 -18.48
C ASN A 373 1.95 14.31 -17.49
N ILE A 374 1.21 13.24 -17.21
CA ILE A 374 0.05 13.28 -16.29
C ILE A 374 0.54 13.08 -14.86
N LEU A 375 0.47 14.13 -14.06
CA LEU A 375 1.00 14.23 -12.70
C LEU A 375 -0.09 13.91 -11.66
N ARG A 376 0.28 13.18 -10.62
CA ARG A 376 -0.53 13.00 -9.42
C ARG A 376 -0.76 14.35 -8.76
N ALA A 377 -2.03 14.76 -8.57
CA ALA A 377 -2.40 16.02 -7.91
C ALA A 377 -2.87 15.79 -6.46
N SER A 378 -1.93 15.77 -5.53
CA SER A 378 -2.21 15.49 -4.11
C SER A 378 -3.12 16.56 -3.49
N SER A 379 -4.20 16.16 -2.83
CA SER A 379 -5.08 17.05 -2.07
C SER A 379 -5.75 16.34 -0.90
N SER A 380 -5.81 17.00 0.25
CA SER A 380 -6.58 16.51 1.40
C SER A 380 -8.10 16.63 1.20
N TYR A 381 -8.56 17.40 0.21
CA TYR A 381 -9.96 17.76 0.00
C TYR A 381 -10.61 17.10 -1.22
N THR A 382 -9.80 16.62 -2.17
CA THR A 382 -10.27 15.91 -3.37
C THR A 382 -9.30 14.82 -3.78
N SER A 383 -9.83 13.76 -4.37
CA SER A 383 -9.08 12.73 -5.08
C SER A 383 -9.37 12.72 -6.58
N LEU A 384 -10.06 13.73 -7.10
CA LEU A 384 -10.60 13.77 -8.47
C LEU A 384 -9.76 14.55 -9.49
N ALA A 385 -8.57 15.01 -9.12
CA ALA A 385 -7.74 15.85 -9.97
C ALA A 385 -6.43 15.14 -10.35
N ALA A 386 -5.91 15.47 -11.53
CA ALA A 386 -4.53 15.24 -11.94
C ALA A 386 -4.02 16.46 -12.72
N GLY A 387 -2.71 16.70 -12.74
CA GLY A 387 -2.11 17.71 -13.60
C GLY A 387 -1.76 17.13 -14.97
N MET A 388 -1.93 17.89 -16.04
CA MET A 388 -1.65 17.47 -17.41
C MET A 388 -0.62 18.42 -18.03
N ALA A 389 0.67 18.13 -17.82
CA ALA A 389 1.73 18.94 -18.42
C ALA A 389 1.96 18.52 -19.88
N THR A 390 2.12 19.50 -20.78
CA THR A 390 2.45 19.28 -22.19
C THR A 390 3.96 19.10 -22.36
N ILE A 391 4.37 18.03 -23.03
CA ILE A 391 5.77 17.84 -23.45
C ILE A 391 5.85 18.38 -24.88
N ALA A 392 6.31 19.61 -25.04
CA ALA A 392 6.36 20.28 -26.35
C ALA A 392 7.51 19.76 -27.23
N ASP A 393 8.65 19.44 -26.60
CA ASP A 393 9.83 18.83 -27.24
C ASP A 393 10.72 18.14 -26.17
N GLU A 394 11.92 17.67 -26.54
CA GLU A 394 12.83 16.97 -25.60
C GLU A 394 13.33 17.85 -24.45
N LYS A 395 13.16 19.18 -24.56
CA LYS A 395 13.69 20.19 -23.64
C LYS A 395 12.60 21.00 -22.95
N THR A 396 11.34 20.86 -23.37
CA THR A 396 10.27 21.77 -22.99
C THR A 396 9.08 21.02 -22.39
N LEU A 397 8.81 21.29 -21.11
CA LEU A 397 7.66 20.81 -20.34
C LEU A 397 6.89 22.02 -19.81
N GLU A 398 5.61 22.08 -20.15
CA GLU A 398 4.74 23.23 -19.86
C GLU A 398 3.52 22.80 -19.05
N ILE A 399 3.17 23.59 -18.04
CA ILE A 399 1.94 23.42 -17.28
C ILE A 399 1.48 24.76 -16.72
N THR A 400 0.17 25.02 -16.73
CA THR A 400 -0.46 26.29 -16.36
C THR A 400 -1.59 26.04 -15.38
N ALA A 401 -1.55 26.73 -14.24
CA ALA A 401 -2.61 26.67 -13.24
C ALA A 401 -3.76 27.64 -13.59
N PRO A 402 -5.02 27.29 -13.31
CA PRO A 402 -5.53 25.95 -13.02
C PRO A 402 -5.88 25.16 -14.31
N ASP A 403 -5.67 25.76 -15.48
CA ASP A 403 -6.18 25.29 -16.78
C ASP A 403 -5.73 23.87 -17.16
N ASP A 404 -4.55 23.45 -16.70
CA ASP A 404 -3.99 22.13 -16.97
C ASP A 404 -4.31 21.10 -15.86
N LEU A 405 -5.33 21.34 -15.04
CA LEU A 405 -5.91 20.33 -14.15
C LEU A 405 -7.08 19.61 -14.83
N ILE A 406 -7.04 18.27 -14.81
CA ILE A 406 -8.06 17.41 -15.43
C ILE A 406 -8.84 16.62 -14.37
N ARG A 407 -10.08 16.23 -14.73
CA ARG A 407 -10.90 15.35 -13.88
C ARG A 407 -10.42 13.91 -14.02
N PHE A 408 -9.73 13.42 -13.01
CA PHE A 408 -9.23 12.04 -12.95
C PHE A 408 -9.55 11.40 -11.58
N PRO A 409 -10.58 10.53 -11.49
CA PRO A 409 -10.90 9.82 -10.26
C PRO A 409 -9.72 9.00 -9.72
N GLY A 410 -9.26 9.34 -8.52
CA GLY A 410 -8.07 8.75 -7.90
C GLY A 410 -6.75 9.41 -8.29
N GLY A 411 -6.75 10.45 -9.13
CA GLY A 411 -5.57 11.17 -9.62
C GLY A 411 -4.73 11.86 -8.53
N GLY A 412 -5.27 11.97 -7.30
CA GLY A 412 -4.51 12.47 -6.15
C GLY A 412 -3.57 11.47 -5.49
N LYS A 413 -3.55 10.21 -5.97
CA LYS A 413 -2.64 9.13 -5.53
C LYS A 413 -1.89 8.56 -6.73
N LYS A 414 -0.85 7.75 -6.50
CA LYS A 414 -0.05 7.18 -7.59
C LYS A 414 -0.92 6.30 -8.48
N PHE A 415 -0.80 6.48 -9.79
CA PHE A 415 -1.42 5.68 -10.84
C PHE A 415 -0.42 5.35 -11.95
N THR A 416 -0.78 4.39 -12.79
CA THR A 416 -0.07 4.04 -14.04
C THR A 416 -1.09 4.10 -15.19
N ILE A 417 -0.81 4.87 -16.24
CA ILE A 417 -1.65 4.95 -17.45
C ILE A 417 -0.99 4.16 -18.60
N ARG A 418 -1.77 3.38 -19.34
CA ARG A 418 -1.33 2.81 -20.63
C ARG A 418 -2.45 2.90 -21.67
N TYR A 419 -2.07 3.07 -22.93
CA TYR A 419 -2.99 3.08 -24.06
C TYR A 419 -3.20 1.66 -24.60
N ASP A 420 -4.46 1.30 -24.82
CA ASP A 420 -4.85 0.06 -25.49
C ASP A 420 -5.34 0.37 -26.90
N GLU A 421 -4.59 -0.06 -27.90
CA GLU A 421 -4.92 0.16 -29.31
C GLU A 421 -6.24 -0.50 -29.72
N GLN A 422 -6.59 -1.65 -29.12
CA GLN A 422 -7.78 -2.40 -29.48
C GLN A 422 -9.06 -1.67 -29.08
N SER A 423 -9.17 -1.25 -27.83
CA SER A 423 -10.32 -0.47 -27.34
C SER A 423 -10.23 1.01 -27.68
N ARG A 424 -9.06 1.48 -28.16
CA ARG A 424 -8.72 2.90 -28.37
C ARG A 424 -8.96 3.75 -27.12
N ARG A 425 -8.61 3.19 -25.96
CA ARG A 425 -8.78 3.82 -24.65
C ARG A 425 -7.46 3.83 -23.88
N TYR A 426 -7.29 4.85 -23.07
CA TYR A 426 -6.35 4.86 -21.97
C TYR A 426 -6.97 4.15 -20.79
N TRP A 427 -6.20 3.28 -20.14
CA TRP A 427 -6.62 2.58 -18.94
C TRP A 427 -5.72 2.98 -17.78
N ALA A 428 -6.26 2.97 -16.57
CA ALA A 428 -5.52 3.18 -15.34
C ALA A 428 -6.19 2.45 -14.17
N LEU A 429 -5.38 1.94 -13.24
CA LEU A 429 -5.83 1.47 -11.94
C LEU A 429 -5.57 2.57 -10.91
N THR A 430 -6.62 3.06 -10.25
CA THR A 430 -6.55 4.22 -9.35
C THR A 430 -7.28 3.99 -8.03
N ASN A 431 -7.11 4.92 -7.08
CA ASN A 431 -7.72 4.89 -5.76
C ASN A 431 -8.67 6.09 -5.55
N PRO A 432 -9.83 6.15 -6.22
CA PRO A 432 -10.80 7.21 -5.96
C PRO A 432 -11.29 7.10 -4.51
N ALA A 433 -11.24 8.20 -3.76
CA ALA A 433 -11.87 8.21 -2.45
C ALA A 433 -13.38 8.13 -2.63
N SER A 434 -14.04 7.43 -1.72
CA SER A 434 -15.50 7.39 -1.69
C SER A 434 -16.02 8.46 -0.73
N ASP A 435 -17.07 9.19 -1.13
CA ASP A 435 -17.66 10.27 -0.33
C ASP A 435 -18.18 9.79 1.03
N ASN A 436 -18.53 8.51 1.17
CA ASN A 436 -18.99 7.90 2.43
C ASN A 436 -17.84 7.49 3.38
N VAL A 437 -16.59 7.60 2.93
CA VAL A 437 -15.41 7.15 3.67
C VAL A 437 -14.52 8.33 4.07
N ALA A 438 -14.37 9.33 3.18
CA ALA A 438 -13.66 10.55 3.52
C ALA A 438 -14.36 11.24 4.72
N GLY A 439 -13.56 11.66 5.70
CA GLY A 439 -14.05 12.25 6.95
C GLY A 439 -14.42 11.25 8.04
N MET A 440 -14.44 9.93 7.77
CA MET A 440 -14.54 8.92 8.85
C MET A 440 -13.42 9.11 9.86
N SER A 441 -13.75 9.01 11.15
CA SER A 441 -12.81 9.21 12.25
C SER A 441 -12.85 8.06 13.25
N HIS A 442 -11.80 7.97 14.05
CA HIS A 442 -11.71 7.14 15.24
C HIS A 442 -10.86 7.87 16.30
N ASN A 443 -10.82 7.40 17.53
CA ASN A 443 -10.15 8.05 18.68
C ASN A 443 -8.61 7.93 18.66
N GLY A 444 -7.99 8.05 17.49
CA GLY A 444 -6.53 7.98 17.32
C GLY A 444 -6.03 9.03 16.34
N ILE A 445 -5.04 8.69 15.50
CA ILE A 445 -4.42 9.63 14.55
C ILE A 445 -5.41 10.22 13.52
N TYR A 446 -6.60 9.62 13.37
CA TYR A 446 -7.67 10.11 12.50
C TYR A 446 -8.86 10.74 13.27
N ALA A 447 -8.65 11.28 14.47
CA ALA A 447 -9.70 11.95 15.25
C ALA A 447 -10.41 13.10 14.50
N SER A 448 -9.68 13.81 13.62
CA SER A 448 -10.22 14.89 12.78
C SER A 448 -10.82 14.40 11.45
N GLY A 449 -10.90 13.10 11.24
CA GLY A 449 -11.37 12.47 9.99
C GLY A 449 -10.24 12.16 9.01
N ILE A 450 -10.34 11.03 8.32
CA ILE A 450 -9.41 10.65 7.25
C ILE A 450 -9.63 11.53 6.01
N THR A 451 -8.56 12.07 5.46
CA THR A 451 -8.60 12.97 4.30
C THR A 451 -8.56 12.22 2.97
N GLU A 452 -8.96 12.88 1.89
CA GLU A 452 -9.11 12.30 0.55
C GLU A 452 -7.83 11.67 -0.01
N ASN A 453 -6.67 12.30 0.21
CA ASN A 453 -5.35 11.77 -0.16
C ASN A 453 -4.96 10.50 0.63
N LEU A 454 -5.60 10.24 1.76
CA LEU A 454 -5.34 9.08 2.61
C LEU A 454 -6.35 7.94 2.40
N VAL A 455 -7.50 8.15 1.74
CA VAL A 455 -8.44 7.04 1.46
C VAL A 455 -7.89 6.14 0.34
N ARG A 456 -7.56 4.87 0.63
CA ARG A 456 -6.94 3.93 -0.34
C ARG A 456 -7.53 2.53 -0.37
N ASN A 457 -8.61 2.31 0.37
CA ASN A 457 -9.31 1.03 0.53
C ASN A 457 -10.13 0.60 -0.69
N ARG A 458 -9.88 1.17 -1.88
CA ARG A 458 -10.54 0.83 -3.14
C ARG A 458 -9.54 0.90 -4.28
N LEU A 459 -9.52 -0.11 -5.14
CA LEU A 459 -8.79 -0.12 -6.41
C LEU A 459 -9.79 -0.19 -7.56
N VAL A 460 -9.78 0.82 -8.42
CA VAL A 460 -10.77 0.98 -9.49
C VAL A 460 -10.07 1.07 -10.84
N LEU A 461 -10.51 0.24 -11.78
CA LEU A 461 -10.16 0.36 -13.19
C LEU A 461 -10.93 1.53 -13.79
N CYS A 462 -10.20 2.51 -14.30
CA CYS A 462 -10.72 3.67 -14.99
C CYS A 462 -10.26 3.66 -16.45
N TYR A 463 -11.03 4.31 -17.32
CA TYR A 463 -10.59 4.59 -18.68
C TYR A 463 -10.86 6.03 -19.11
N SER A 464 -10.15 6.45 -20.15
CA SER A 464 -10.40 7.69 -20.88
C SER A 464 -10.21 7.47 -22.38
N THR A 465 -10.88 8.25 -23.22
CA THR A 465 -10.65 8.28 -24.67
C THR A 465 -9.84 9.49 -25.12
N ASP A 466 -9.63 10.48 -24.25
CA ASP A 466 -9.05 11.78 -24.58
C ASP A 466 -8.04 12.31 -23.56
N LEU A 467 -7.71 11.50 -22.53
CA LEU A 467 -6.86 11.83 -21.38
C LEU A 467 -7.39 12.88 -20.39
N THR A 468 -8.46 13.59 -20.73
CA THR A 468 -9.01 14.69 -19.92
C THR A 468 -10.25 14.29 -19.11
N THR A 469 -11.08 13.43 -19.70
CA THR A 469 -12.30 12.90 -19.07
C THR A 469 -12.10 11.43 -18.76
N TRP A 470 -12.12 11.09 -17.46
CA TRP A 470 -11.94 9.72 -16.97
C TRP A 470 -13.21 9.14 -16.37
N ILE A 471 -13.50 7.89 -16.73
CA ILE A 471 -14.67 7.13 -16.29
C ILE A 471 -14.21 6.01 -15.36
N GLN A 472 -14.78 5.93 -14.16
CA GLN A 472 -14.65 4.76 -13.29
C GLN A 472 -15.44 3.61 -13.93
N TYR A 473 -14.75 2.56 -14.35
CA TYR A 473 -15.35 1.45 -15.12
C TYR A 473 -15.69 0.26 -14.23
N LYS A 474 -14.73 -0.20 -13.42
CA LYS A 474 -14.92 -1.38 -12.58
C LYS A 474 -14.16 -1.25 -11.28
N GLU A 475 -14.82 -1.52 -10.16
CA GLU A 475 -14.13 -1.75 -8.89
C GLU A 475 -13.52 -3.15 -8.89
N ILE A 476 -12.20 -3.23 -8.73
CA ILE A 476 -11.42 -4.47 -8.77
C ILE A 476 -11.34 -5.11 -7.38
N VAL A 477 -11.07 -4.29 -6.37
CA VAL A 477 -11.06 -4.70 -4.97
C VAL A 477 -11.40 -3.52 -4.08
N SER A 478 -12.15 -3.76 -3.01
CA SER A 478 -12.47 -2.77 -2.00
C SER A 478 -12.58 -3.41 -0.62
N ASP A 479 -12.42 -2.57 0.41
CA ASP A 479 -12.64 -2.93 1.81
C ASP A 479 -13.37 -1.77 2.50
N PRO A 480 -14.32 -2.03 3.43
CA PRO A 480 -15.01 -0.96 4.16
C PRO A 480 -14.10 -0.17 5.11
N ASP A 481 -12.98 -0.72 5.58
CA ASP A 481 -12.09 -0.03 6.53
C ASP A 481 -11.07 0.87 5.79
N PRO A 482 -11.08 2.19 6.01
CA PRO A 482 -10.15 3.09 5.36
C PRO A 482 -8.87 3.34 6.16
N PHE A 483 -8.80 2.84 7.40
CA PHE A 483 -7.72 3.20 8.32
C PHE A 483 -6.54 2.26 8.21
N PHE A 484 -6.78 0.98 7.92
CA PHE A 484 -5.77 -0.08 7.83
C PHE A 484 -5.69 -0.69 6.44
N HIS A 485 -6.73 -0.61 5.60
CA HIS A 485 -6.70 -1.15 4.25
C HIS A 485 -6.31 -0.12 3.20
N GLY A 486 -5.37 -0.50 2.34
CA GLY A 486 -4.98 0.31 1.19
C GLY A 486 -4.47 -0.54 0.03
N PHE A 487 -5.02 -0.35 -1.17
CA PHE A 487 -4.69 -1.12 -2.39
C PHE A 487 -4.03 -0.22 -3.41
N GLN A 488 -2.74 0.09 -3.28
CA GLN A 488 -2.18 1.30 -3.88
C GLN A 488 -0.92 1.08 -4.70
N TYR A 489 -0.46 2.17 -5.32
CA TYR A 489 0.79 2.25 -6.07
C TYR A 489 0.94 1.21 -7.20
N VAL A 490 -0.19 0.76 -7.74
CA VAL A 490 -0.25 -0.35 -8.69
C VAL A 490 0.55 -0.05 -9.94
N ASP A 491 1.34 -1.03 -10.38
CA ASP A 491 1.94 -1.07 -11.70
C ASP A 491 1.46 -2.32 -12.43
N TRP A 492 1.27 -2.22 -13.74
CA TRP A 492 0.51 -3.22 -14.49
C TRP A 492 0.89 -3.24 -15.97
N MET A 493 0.58 -4.34 -16.65
CA MET A 493 0.83 -4.59 -18.06
C MET A 493 -0.41 -5.18 -18.73
N PHE A 494 -0.54 -5.01 -20.04
CA PHE A 494 -1.47 -5.81 -20.85
C PHE A 494 -0.85 -7.20 -21.10
N ASP A 495 -1.68 -8.24 -20.99
CA ASP A 495 -1.35 -9.62 -21.35
C ASP A 495 -2.50 -10.18 -22.20
N GLY A 496 -2.50 -9.83 -23.49
CA GLY A 496 -3.56 -10.17 -24.43
C GLY A 496 -4.90 -9.50 -24.07
N GLU A 497 -5.86 -10.31 -23.60
CA GLU A 497 -7.19 -9.86 -23.16
C GLU A 497 -7.25 -9.40 -21.71
N ASP A 498 -6.15 -9.56 -20.97
CA ASP A 498 -6.11 -9.33 -19.53
C ASP A 498 -5.23 -8.13 -19.19
N ILE A 499 -5.48 -7.56 -18.01
CA ILE A 499 -4.50 -6.74 -17.30
C ILE A 499 -3.87 -7.61 -16.21
N VAL A 500 -2.54 -7.61 -16.14
CA VAL A 500 -1.77 -8.19 -15.04
C VAL A 500 -1.14 -7.08 -14.22
N ALA A 501 -1.24 -7.15 -12.90
CA ALA A 501 -0.89 -6.03 -12.03
C ALA A 501 -0.19 -6.49 -10.75
N VAL A 502 0.77 -5.69 -10.27
CA VAL A 502 1.31 -5.78 -8.92
C VAL A 502 0.83 -4.61 -8.08
N CYS A 503 0.36 -4.90 -6.88
CA CYS A 503 -0.17 -3.95 -5.94
C CYS A 503 0.65 -3.99 -4.65
N ARG A 504 1.07 -2.82 -4.14
CA ARG A 504 1.51 -2.75 -2.75
C ARG A 504 0.27 -2.52 -1.90
N MET A 505 0.05 -3.36 -0.90
CA MET A 505 -1.17 -3.29 -0.09
C MET A 505 -0.91 -3.32 1.41
N ALA A 506 -1.73 -2.57 2.12
CA ALA A 506 -1.90 -2.68 3.56
C ALA A 506 -3.19 -3.49 3.79
N CYS A 507 -3.08 -4.62 4.51
CA CYS A 507 -4.19 -5.51 4.81
C CYS A 507 -3.91 -6.29 6.12
N PRO A 508 -4.91 -6.58 6.95
CA PRO A 508 -4.77 -7.46 8.11
C PRO A 508 -4.18 -8.82 7.74
N GLU A 509 -3.39 -9.37 8.64
CA GLU A 509 -2.79 -10.70 8.48
C GLU A 509 -2.66 -11.40 9.84
N SER A 510 -2.24 -12.65 9.83
CA SER A 510 -2.16 -13.49 11.03
C SER A 510 -1.45 -12.86 12.24
N ARG A 511 -0.52 -11.92 12.04
CA ARG A 511 0.23 -11.20 13.08
C ARG A 511 -0.43 -9.88 13.50
N GLY A 512 -1.59 -9.50 12.94
CA GLY A 512 -2.35 -8.31 13.29
C GLY A 512 -2.51 -7.30 12.15
N LEU A 513 -2.64 -6.02 12.52
CA LEU A 513 -2.90 -4.91 11.60
C LEU A 513 -1.59 -4.25 11.09
N PRO A 514 -1.58 -3.71 9.85
CA PRO A 514 -0.53 -2.78 9.43
C PRO A 514 -0.59 -1.48 10.25
N VAL A 515 0.42 -0.59 10.11
CA VAL A 515 0.43 0.70 10.83
C VAL A 515 -0.79 1.53 10.46
N ARG A 516 -1.06 1.64 9.15
CA ARG A 516 -2.22 2.30 8.55
C ARG A 516 -2.31 1.92 7.07
N GLN A 517 -3.36 2.37 6.40
CA GLN A 517 -3.63 2.10 4.99
C GLN A 517 -2.47 2.43 4.03
N HIS A 518 -1.57 3.37 4.37
CA HIS A 518 -0.46 3.76 3.50
C HIS A 518 0.74 2.81 3.60
N ASP A 519 0.90 2.16 4.75
CA ASP A 519 2.11 1.42 5.13
C ASP A 519 1.91 -0.05 4.79
N ALA A 520 2.16 -0.36 3.52
CA ALA A 520 1.90 -1.66 2.92
C ALA A 520 2.73 -2.78 3.55
N ASN A 521 2.07 -3.86 3.97
CA ASN A 521 2.71 -5.06 4.48
C ASN A 521 2.84 -6.18 3.44
N PHE A 522 2.26 -6.01 2.25
CA PHE A 522 2.34 -6.98 1.15
C PHE A 522 2.60 -6.33 -0.22
N MET A 523 3.19 -7.14 -1.12
CA MET A 523 3.04 -7.02 -2.57
C MET A 523 2.22 -8.21 -3.06
N THR A 524 1.14 -7.96 -3.80
CA THR A 524 0.30 -9.03 -4.38
C THR A 524 0.11 -8.83 -5.88
N PHE A 525 -0.19 -9.94 -6.57
CA PHE A 525 -0.49 -10.00 -7.98
C PHE A 525 -2.00 -10.11 -8.23
N PHE A 526 -2.48 -9.38 -9.22
CA PHE A 526 -3.83 -9.46 -9.75
C PHE A 526 -3.79 -9.77 -11.24
N ARG A 527 -4.74 -10.61 -11.68
CA ARG A 527 -5.15 -10.73 -13.08
C ARG A 527 -6.58 -10.23 -13.20
N ILE A 528 -6.78 -9.24 -14.05
CA ILE A 528 -8.10 -8.70 -14.39
C ILE A 528 -8.42 -9.24 -15.78
N GLU A 529 -9.18 -10.33 -15.81
CA GLU A 529 -9.47 -11.07 -17.03
C GLU A 529 -10.45 -10.29 -17.92
N HIS A 530 -10.22 -10.32 -19.24
CA HIS A 530 -11.14 -9.73 -20.23
C HIS A 530 -11.52 -8.27 -19.91
N PHE A 531 -10.53 -7.45 -19.52
CA PHE A 531 -10.77 -6.12 -18.92
C PHE A 531 -11.58 -5.17 -19.81
N ARG A 532 -11.58 -5.39 -21.14
CA ARG A 532 -12.32 -4.58 -22.12
C ARG A 532 -13.84 -4.79 -22.06
N THR A 533 -14.32 -5.88 -21.46
CA THR A 533 -15.74 -6.30 -21.46
C THR A 533 -16.31 -6.59 -20.06
N LEU A 534 -15.66 -6.11 -18.99
CA LEU A 534 -16.08 -6.33 -17.58
C LEU A 534 -17.41 -5.69 -17.18
#